data_AF-A0A9X0PHM1-F1
#
_entry.id   AF-A0A9X0PHM1-F1
#
_cell.length_a   1.000
_cell.length_b   1.000
_cell.length_c   1.000
_cell.angle_alpha   90.00
_cell.angle_beta   90.00
_cell.angle_gamma   90.00
#
_symmetry.space_group_name_H-M   'P 1'
#
loop_
_entity.id
_entity.type
_entity.pdbx_description
1 polymer ?
#
loop_
_entity_poly.entity_id
_entity_poly.type
_entity_poly.pdbx_seq_one_letter_code
_entity_poly.pdbx_strand_id
1 'polypeptide(L)'
;MRPIATAAMLLDWRVTLTPADLSIEISGEGEVVSLGLTDFGHPVRAKSAEERFDFLIRGNIEAVIRAVSEVSGLSRNVLWSNAGNLFEGIARGYAADNDCPGAGVADALALLELPQMADGSRNPLFRPILYPGSDGQPERLRRVCCIRYLIDGLDYCKTCPCPGRHCSSGKN
;
A
#
# COMPACT_ATOMS: atom_id res chain seq x y z
N MET A 1 -1.64 8.15 2.16
CA MET A 1 -2.32 6.98 1.55
C MET A 1 -3.75 6.76 2.06
N ARG A 2 -4.01 6.55 3.37
CA ARG A 2 -5.33 6.09 3.85
C ARG A 2 -6.53 6.94 3.41
N PRO A 3 -6.58 8.27 3.65
CA PRO A 3 -7.74 9.08 3.24
C PRO A 3 -8.03 9.02 1.74
N ILE A 4 -6.97 9.04 0.93
CA ILE A 4 -7.05 8.98 -0.53
C ILE A 4 -7.56 7.63 -1.02
N ALA A 5 -7.01 6.53 -0.48
CA ALA A 5 -7.45 5.18 -0.85
C ALA A 5 -8.91 4.94 -0.46
N THR A 6 -9.31 5.41 0.74
CA THR A 6 -10.72 5.41 1.18
C THR A 6 -11.62 6.16 0.21
N ALA A 7 -11.24 7.38 -0.19
CA ALA A 7 -12.03 8.19 -1.13
C ALA A 7 -12.19 7.49 -2.51
N ALA A 8 -11.12 6.87 -3.02
CA ALA A 8 -11.18 6.11 -4.26
C ALA A 8 -12.03 4.82 -4.16
N MET A 9 -12.02 4.15 -3.00
CA MET A 9 -12.76 2.91 -2.77
C MET A 9 -14.24 3.14 -2.51
N LEU A 10 -14.59 4.17 -1.73
CA LEU A 10 -15.96 4.39 -1.25
C LEU A 10 -16.73 5.45 -2.02
N LEU A 11 -16.03 6.43 -2.62
CA LEU A 11 -16.66 7.61 -3.21
C LEU A 11 -16.35 7.79 -4.70
N ASP A 12 -15.63 6.84 -5.32
CA ASP A 12 -15.21 6.98 -6.72
C ASP A 12 -14.42 8.30 -6.93
N TRP A 13 -13.66 8.73 -5.92
CA TRP A 13 -13.07 10.07 -5.89
C TRP A 13 -11.56 10.03 -6.11
N ARG A 14 -11.05 10.88 -7.01
CA ARG A 14 -9.61 11.02 -7.29
C ARG A 14 -9.13 12.43 -6.96
N VAL A 15 -7.91 12.51 -6.45
CA VAL A 15 -7.19 13.76 -6.18
C VAL A 15 -5.95 13.78 -7.06
N THR A 16 -5.49 14.95 -7.48
CA THR A 16 -4.18 15.08 -8.14
C THR A 16 -3.08 14.82 -7.11
N LEU A 17 -2.23 13.83 -7.36
CA LEU A 17 -1.20 13.39 -6.41
C LEU A 17 0.20 13.39 -7.02
N THR A 18 0.42 14.18 -8.07
CA THR A 18 1.77 14.31 -8.60
C THR A 18 2.66 14.93 -7.51
N PRO A 19 3.96 14.60 -7.45
CA PRO A 19 4.87 15.22 -6.48
C PRO A 19 4.93 16.75 -6.57
N ALA A 20 4.57 17.34 -7.71
CA ALA A 20 4.53 18.80 -7.88
C ALA A 20 3.28 19.45 -7.25
N ASP A 21 2.21 18.67 -7.05
CA ASP A 21 0.89 19.12 -6.58
C ASP A 21 0.65 18.79 -5.10
N LEU A 22 1.70 18.36 -4.40
CA LEU A 22 1.63 17.83 -3.06
C LEU A 22 2.75 18.41 -2.20
N SER A 23 2.39 18.95 -1.04
CA SER A 23 3.36 19.41 -0.04
C SER A 23 3.33 18.50 1.18
N ILE A 24 4.49 18.24 1.76
CA ILE A 24 4.63 17.47 2.99
C ILE A 24 5.25 18.40 4.03
N GLU A 25 4.58 18.55 5.16
CA GLU A 25 5.17 19.17 6.33
C GLU A 25 5.85 18.10 7.17
N ILE A 26 7.12 18.34 7.50
CA ILE A 26 7.94 17.43 8.30
C ILE A 26 8.32 18.15 9.60
N SER A 27 8.14 17.50 10.75
CA SER A 27 8.53 18.03 12.05
C SER A 27 10.06 18.12 12.21
N GLY A 28 10.53 18.76 13.28
CA GLY A 28 11.96 18.81 13.61
C GLY A 28 12.57 17.42 13.86
N GLU A 29 11.74 16.44 14.21
CA GLU A 29 12.07 15.05 14.49
C GLU A 29 11.96 14.15 13.25
N GLY A 30 11.58 14.70 12.09
CA GLY A 30 11.47 13.95 10.83
C GLY A 30 10.12 13.26 10.62
N GLU A 31 9.10 13.57 11.41
CA GLU A 31 7.76 12.99 11.26
C GLU A 31 6.93 13.75 10.21
N VAL A 32 6.13 13.04 9.42
CA VAL A 32 5.16 13.69 8.52
C VAL A 32 3.98 14.19 9.35
N VAL A 33 3.83 15.52 9.42
CA VAL A 33 2.80 16.19 10.23
C VAL A 33 1.55 16.45 9.41
N SER A 34 1.70 16.93 8.18
CA SER A 34 0.58 17.29 7.32
C SER A 34 0.89 17.02 5.84
N LEU A 35 -0.20 16.87 5.07
CA LEU A 35 -0.18 16.70 3.63
C LEU A 35 -1.02 17.82 3.01
N GLY A 36 -0.38 18.72 2.29
CA GLY A 36 -1.07 19.74 1.50
C GLY A 36 -1.41 19.22 0.12
N LEU A 37 -2.62 19.56 -0.34
CA LEU A 37 -3.14 19.23 -1.66
C LEU A 37 -3.50 20.53 -2.37
N THR A 38 -3.18 20.63 -3.66
CA THR A 38 -3.53 21.81 -4.48
C THR A 38 -4.98 21.83 -4.91
N ASP A 39 -5.64 20.67 -4.92
CA ASP A 39 -7.07 20.52 -5.20
C ASP A 39 -7.72 19.47 -4.28
N PHE A 40 -9.05 19.54 -4.16
CA PHE A 40 -9.84 18.59 -3.36
C PHE A 40 -10.24 17.34 -4.15
N GLY A 41 -9.82 17.20 -5.39
CA GLY A 41 -10.19 16.12 -6.28
C GLY A 41 -11.53 16.28 -6.99
N HIS A 42 -11.96 15.20 -7.64
CA HIS A 42 -13.17 15.14 -8.44
C HIS A 42 -13.73 13.71 -8.47
N PRO A 43 -15.05 13.54 -8.73
CA PRO A 43 -15.62 12.21 -8.92
C PRO A 43 -15.18 11.63 -10.26
N VAL A 44 -14.93 10.32 -10.28
CA VAL A 44 -14.49 9.56 -11.46
C VAL A 44 -15.24 8.25 -11.54
N ARG A 45 -15.77 7.93 -12.71
CA ARG A 45 -16.37 6.61 -12.96
C ARG A 45 -15.33 5.68 -13.58
N ALA A 46 -14.56 5.00 -12.74
CA ALA A 46 -13.57 4.03 -13.20
C ALA A 46 -14.23 2.83 -13.90
N LYS A 47 -13.63 2.34 -15.00
CA LYS A 47 -14.10 1.16 -15.74
C LYS A 47 -13.38 -0.12 -15.32
N SER A 48 -12.29 -0.02 -14.57
CA SER A 48 -11.52 -1.14 -14.05
C SER A 48 -10.84 -0.79 -12.73
N ALA A 49 -10.41 -1.83 -12.01
CA ALA A 49 -9.61 -1.69 -10.80
C ALA A 49 -8.29 -0.94 -11.04
N GLU A 50 -7.60 -1.24 -12.13
CA GLU A 50 -6.37 -0.53 -12.51
C GLU A 50 -6.66 0.95 -12.72
N GLU A 51 -7.67 1.29 -13.53
CA GLU A 51 -8.03 2.69 -13.80
C GLU A 51 -8.35 3.44 -12.50
N ARG A 52 -9.11 2.80 -11.60
CA ARG A 52 -9.51 3.37 -10.30
C ARG A 52 -8.32 3.82 -9.47
N PHE A 53 -7.25 3.04 -9.43
CA PHE A 53 -6.12 3.24 -8.51
C PHE A 53 -4.83 3.73 -9.18
N ASP A 54 -4.80 3.87 -10.50
CA ASP A 54 -3.58 4.25 -11.24
C ASP A 54 -2.97 5.58 -10.76
N PHE A 55 -3.84 6.57 -10.48
CA PHE A 55 -3.43 7.88 -9.96
C PHE A 55 -2.69 7.79 -8.61
N LEU A 56 -3.05 6.81 -7.79
CA LEU A 56 -2.40 6.56 -6.50
C LEU A 56 -1.13 5.74 -6.69
N ILE A 57 -1.14 4.73 -7.57
CA ILE A 57 -0.03 3.80 -7.75
C ILE A 57 1.07 4.41 -8.59
N ARG A 58 0.81 4.65 -9.89
CA ARG A 58 1.78 5.21 -10.83
C ARG A 58 1.91 6.72 -10.67
N GLY A 59 0.78 7.39 -10.44
CA GLY A 59 0.75 8.84 -10.27
C GLY A 59 1.42 9.35 -8.99
N ASN A 60 1.63 8.49 -7.98
CA ASN A 60 2.21 8.91 -6.70
C ASN A 60 3.17 7.90 -6.07
N ILE A 61 2.67 6.72 -5.63
CA ILE A 61 3.45 5.80 -4.79
C ILE A 61 4.74 5.36 -5.50
N GLU A 62 4.69 5.10 -6.81
CA GLU A 62 5.88 4.71 -7.58
C GLU A 62 6.98 5.78 -7.54
N ALA A 63 6.62 7.06 -7.69
CA ALA A 63 7.56 8.17 -7.63
C ALA A 63 8.18 8.31 -6.21
N VAL A 64 7.36 8.18 -5.17
CA VAL A 64 7.83 8.22 -3.78
C VAL A 64 8.78 7.05 -3.49
N ILE A 65 8.41 5.83 -3.91
CA ILE A 65 9.23 4.64 -3.69
C ILE A 65 10.57 4.75 -4.42
N ARG A 66 10.57 5.28 -5.65
CA ARG A 66 11.82 5.53 -6.38
C ARG A 66 12.72 6.49 -5.62
N ALA A 67 12.21 7.66 -5.23
CA ALA A 67 12.98 8.67 -4.51
C ALA A 67 13.53 8.16 -3.17
N VAL A 68 12.70 7.48 -2.37
CA VAL A 68 13.12 6.91 -1.08
C VAL A 68 14.16 5.81 -1.27
N SER A 69 13.98 4.93 -2.27
CA SER A 69 14.93 3.86 -2.56
C SER A 69 16.31 4.41 -2.94
N GLU A 70 16.34 5.47 -3.75
CA GLU A 70 17.58 6.13 -4.18
C GLU A 70 18.34 6.78 -3.01
N VAL A 71 17.63 7.44 -2.10
CA VAL A 71 18.28 8.16 -0.98
C VAL A 71 18.65 7.23 0.19
N SER A 72 17.84 6.23 0.48
CA SER A 72 18.03 5.36 1.66
C SER A 72 18.75 4.04 1.38
N GLY A 73 18.86 3.64 0.11
CA GLY A 73 19.33 2.31 -0.27
C GLY A 73 18.34 1.18 0.03
N LEU A 74 17.13 1.49 0.52
CA LEU A 74 16.09 0.49 0.75
C LEU A 74 15.63 -0.13 -0.57
N SER A 75 15.42 -1.45 -0.56
CA SER A 75 14.86 -2.15 -1.72
C SER A 75 13.44 -1.67 -2.03
N ARG A 76 13.17 -1.41 -3.31
CA ARG A 76 11.81 -1.13 -3.81
C ARG A 76 10.81 -2.21 -3.40
N ASN A 77 11.22 -3.48 -3.29
CA ASN A 77 10.34 -4.56 -2.85
C ASN A 77 9.89 -4.41 -1.39
N VAL A 78 10.76 -3.91 -0.51
CA VAL A 78 10.43 -3.63 0.90
C VAL A 78 9.45 -2.45 0.97
N LEU A 79 9.72 -1.39 0.21
CA LEU A 79 8.86 -0.20 0.16
C LEU A 79 7.47 -0.53 -0.41
N TRP A 80 7.40 -1.28 -1.50
CA TRP A 80 6.13 -1.76 -2.07
C TRP A 80 5.40 -2.72 -1.15
N SER A 81 6.11 -3.56 -0.38
CA SER A 81 5.48 -4.40 0.64
C SER A 81 4.83 -3.58 1.75
N ASN A 82 5.46 -2.48 2.16
CA ASN A 82 4.87 -1.54 3.12
C ASN A 82 3.62 -0.85 2.58
N ALA A 83 3.69 -0.33 1.35
CA ALA A 83 2.54 0.25 0.66
C ALA A 83 1.39 -0.76 0.51
N GLY A 84 1.69 -1.96 0.01
CA GLY A 84 0.72 -3.03 -0.19
C GLY A 84 0.10 -3.54 1.11
N ASN A 85 0.85 -3.65 2.20
CA ASN A 85 0.28 -4.00 3.51
C ASN A 85 -0.75 -2.97 3.98
N LEU A 86 -0.50 -1.68 3.74
CA LEU A 86 -1.43 -0.61 4.12
C LEU A 86 -2.66 -0.61 3.21
N PHE A 87 -2.47 -0.64 1.89
CA PHE A 87 -3.56 -0.68 0.91
C PHE A 87 -4.48 -1.88 1.14
N GLU A 88 -3.91 -3.05 1.34
CA GLU A 88 -4.66 -4.27 1.59
C GLU A 88 -5.43 -4.23 2.91
N GLY A 89 -4.83 -3.70 3.98
CA GLY A 89 -5.50 -3.54 5.26
C GLY A 89 -6.70 -2.58 5.18
N ILE A 90 -6.61 -1.53 4.37
CA ILE A 90 -7.73 -0.62 4.10
C ILE A 90 -8.83 -1.33 3.34
N ALA A 91 -8.50 -2.00 2.22
CA ALA A 91 -9.47 -2.71 1.39
C ALA A 91 -10.21 -3.80 2.16
N ARG A 92 -9.47 -4.62 2.92
CA ARG A 92 -10.08 -5.67 3.76
C ARG A 92 -10.85 -5.12 4.96
N GLY A 93 -10.41 -4.00 5.52
CA GLY A 93 -11.14 -3.31 6.58
C GLY A 93 -12.54 -2.91 6.12
N TYR A 94 -12.66 -2.32 4.92
CA TYR A 94 -13.96 -1.99 4.34
C TYR A 94 -14.74 -3.21 3.88
N ALA A 95 -14.08 -4.24 3.35
CA ALA A 95 -14.78 -5.46 2.93
C ALA A 95 -15.38 -6.25 4.11
N ALA A 96 -14.81 -6.12 5.31
CA ALA A 96 -15.35 -6.71 6.52
C ALA A 96 -16.48 -5.88 7.15
N ASP A 97 -16.64 -4.63 6.73
CA ASP A 97 -17.67 -3.72 7.20
C ASP A 97 -18.91 -3.82 6.30
N ASN A 98 -20.01 -4.37 6.85
CA ASN A 98 -21.25 -4.58 6.09
C ASN A 98 -21.94 -3.27 5.69
N ASP A 99 -21.56 -2.14 6.30
CA ASP A 99 -22.11 -0.82 5.97
C ASP A 99 -21.35 -0.13 4.83
N CYS A 100 -20.28 -0.74 4.31
CA CYS A 100 -19.45 -0.20 3.23
C CYS A 100 -19.47 -1.05 1.92
N PRO A 101 -20.62 -1.45 1.35
CA PRO A 101 -20.63 -2.17 0.09
C PRO A 101 -20.33 -1.20 -1.07
N GLY A 102 -19.13 -1.29 -1.64
CA GLY A 102 -18.73 -0.45 -2.77
C GLY A 102 -17.99 -1.24 -3.85
N ALA A 103 -18.35 -1.01 -5.12
CA ALA A 103 -17.62 -1.56 -6.27
C ALA A 103 -16.13 -1.23 -6.22
N GLY A 104 -15.75 -0.09 -5.63
CA GLY A 104 -14.34 0.28 -5.43
C GLY A 104 -13.59 -0.58 -4.41
N VAL A 105 -14.27 -1.14 -3.40
CA VAL A 105 -13.66 -2.11 -2.47
C VAL A 105 -13.41 -3.44 -3.20
N ALA A 106 -14.38 -3.89 -4.00
CA ALA A 106 -14.22 -5.08 -4.83
C ALA A 106 -13.07 -4.92 -5.85
N ASP A 107 -12.98 -3.76 -6.49
CA ASP A 107 -11.87 -3.40 -7.38
C ASP A 107 -10.53 -3.42 -6.64
N ALA A 108 -10.45 -2.90 -5.43
CA ALA A 108 -9.21 -2.92 -4.64
C ALA A 108 -8.75 -4.35 -4.33
N LEU A 109 -9.69 -5.23 -3.96
CA LEU A 109 -9.40 -6.65 -3.72
C LEU A 109 -9.01 -7.37 -5.01
N ALA A 110 -9.67 -7.08 -6.12
CA ALA A 110 -9.33 -7.64 -7.43
C ALA A 110 -7.92 -7.22 -7.87
N LEU A 111 -7.55 -5.95 -7.67
CA LEU A 111 -6.20 -5.46 -7.94
C LEU A 111 -5.14 -6.22 -7.14
N LEU A 112 -5.40 -6.54 -5.86
CA LEU A 112 -4.46 -7.29 -5.02
C LEU A 112 -4.22 -8.73 -5.50
N GLU A 113 -5.14 -9.30 -6.28
CA GLU A 113 -5.05 -10.65 -6.85
C GLU A 113 -4.55 -10.66 -8.31
N LEU A 114 -4.34 -9.50 -8.91
CA LEU A 114 -3.88 -9.38 -10.30
C LEU A 114 -2.34 -9.41 -10.38
N PRO A 115 -1.70 -10.38 -11.07
CA PRO A 115 -0.24 -10.45 -11.13
C PRO A 115 0.42 -9.42 -12.08
N GLN A 116 -0.30 -9.00 -13.11
CA GLN A 116 0.17 -8.08 -14.15
C GLN A 116 -0.86 -7.02 -14.44
N MET A 117 -0.41 -5.78 -14.65
CA MET A 117 -1.24 -4.67 -15.10
C MET A 117 -1.60 -4.85 -16.59
N ALA A 118 -2.54 -4.08 -17.11
CA ALA A 118 -3.00 -4.16 -18.50
C ALA A 118 -1.91 -3.88 -19.54
N ASP A 119 -0.88 -3.10 -19.17
CA ASP A 119 0.31 -2.84 -19.99
C ASP A 119 1.34 -4.01 -19.98
N GLY A 120 1.04 -5.10 -19.27
CA GLY A 120 1.92 -6.26 -19.12
C GLY A 120 3.00 -6.10 -18.05
N SER A 121 3.12 -4.94 -17.40
CA SER A 121 4.03 -4.74 -16.28
C SER A 121 3.59 -5.54 -15.06
N ARG A 122 4.52 -5.84 -14.15
CA ARG A 122 4.18 -6.52 -12.90
C ARG A 122 3.36 -5.58 -12.02
N ASN A 123 2.28 -6.09 -11.43
CA ASN A 123 1.56 -5.34 -10.41
C ASN A 123 2.36 -5.30 -9.10
N PRO A 124 2.81 -4.13 -8.62
CA PRO A 124 3.61 -4.03 -7.40
C PRO A 124 2.80 -4.35 -6.13
N LEU A 125 1.47 -4.29 -6.22
CA LEU A 125 0.54 -4.63 -5.14
C LEU A 125 0.03 -6.06 -5.21
N PHE A 126 0.55 -6.90 -6.11
CA PHE A 126 0.11 -8.29 -6.20
C PHE A 126 0.46 -9.05 -4.92
N ARG A 127 -0.56 -9.57 -4.20
CA ARG A 127 -0.46 -10.39 -2.98
C ARG A 127 0.62 -9.93 -2.00
N PRO A 128 0.48 -8.73 -1.40
CA PRO A 128 1.45 -8.21 -0.45
C PRO A 128 1.37 -8.94 0.90
N ILE A 129 0.23 -9.60 1.14
CA ILE A 129 -0.13 -10.36 2.32
C ILE A 129 -0.47 -11.80 1.90
N LEU A 130 -0.05 -12.74 2.72
CA LEU A 130 -0.33 -14.17 2.66
C LEU A 130 -1.21 -14.54 3.84
N TYR A 131 -2.09 -15.50 3.59
CA TYR A 131 -2.99 -16.09 4.58
C TYR A 131 -2.76 -17.61 4.55
N PRO A 132 -1.68 -18.12 5.17
CA PRO A 132 -1.45 -19.55 5.31
C PRO A 132 -2.47 -20.04 6.34
N GLY A 133 -3.56 -20.66 5.86
CA GLY A 133 -4.57 -21.19 6.76
C GLY A 133 -3.95 -22.25 7.69
N SER A 134 -4.17 -22.10 9.00
CA SER A 134 -3.96 -23.15 9.99
C SER A 134 -4.95 -22.99 11.15
N ASP A 135 -5.21 -24.09 11.84
CA ASP A 135 -6.24 -24.25 12.88
C ASP A 135 -6.30 -23.08 13.86
N GLY A 136 -7.31 -22.22 13.70
CA GLY A 136 -7.73 -21.24 14.70
C GLY A 136 -7.66 -19.77 14.29
N GLN A 137 -6.80 -19.36 13.35
CA GLN A 137 -6.81 -18.02 12.71
C GLN A 137 -6.00 -18.05 11.40
N PRO A 138 -6.41 -17.33 10.33
CA PRO A 138 -5.52 -17.15 9.19
C PRO A 138 -4.43 -16.15 9.58
N GLU A 139 -3.19 -16.64 9.75
CA GLU A 139 -2.07 -15.77 10.06
C GLU A 139 -1.90 -14.73 8.93
N ARG A 140 -2.18 -13.46 9.22
CA ARG A 140 -1.96 -12.39 8.25
C ARG A 140 -0.47 -12.09 8.16
N LEU A 141 0.24 -12.72 7.23
CA LEU A 141 1.69 -12.56 7.08
C LEU A 141 2.00 -11.69 5.86
N ARG A 142 2.99 -10.79 5.96
CA ARG A 142 3.51 -10.09 4.78
C ARG A 142 4.29 -11.07 3.92
N ARG A 143 4.21 -10.92 2.60
CA ARG A 143 5.05 -11.70 1.67
C ARG A 143 6.53 -11.32 1.74
N VAL A 144 6.82 -10.06 2.07
CA VAL A 144 8.18 -9.51 2.16
C VAL A 144 8.35 -8.86 3.54
N CYS A 145 9.54 -9.01 4.14
CA CYS A 145 9.84 -8.42 5.44
C CYS A 145 9.80 -6.88 5.36
N CYS A 146 9.09 -6.25 6.30
CA CYS A 146 8.99 -4.79 6.39
C CYS A 146 10.21 -4.11 7.01
N ILE A 147 11.21 -4.88 7.45
CA ILE A 147 12.45 -4.45 8.13
C ILE A 147 12.25 -3.55 9.35
N ARG A 148 11.05 -3.51 9.95
CA ARG A 148 10.74 -2.69 11.14
C ARG A 148 11.74 -2.87 12.28
N TYR A 149 12.26 -4.09 12.46
CA TYR A 149 13.22 -4.43 13.50
C TYR A 149 14.59 -3.73 13.35
N LEU A 150 14.86 -3.11 12.19
CA LEU A 150 16.07 -2.30 11.98
C LEU A 150 15.90 -0.85 12.47
N ILE A 151 14.70 -0.45 12.89
CA ILE A 151 14.45 0.85 13.49
C ILE A 151 14.70 0.73 14.99
N ASP A 152 15.57 1.58 15.53
CA ASP A 152 15.93 1.57 16.95
C ASP A 152 14.68 1.62 17.84
N GLY A 153 14.63 0.72 18.83
CA GLY A 153 13.53 0.60 19.78
C GLY A 153 12.29 -0.13 19.25
N LEU A 154 12.26 -0.62 18.00
CA LEU A 154 11.12 -1.36 17.46
C LEU A 154 11.42 -2.86 17.32
N ASP A 155 10.50 -3.71 17.77
CA ASP A 155 10.56 -5.17 17.58
C ASP A 155 9.97 -5.57 16.21
N TYR A 156 10.02 -6.87 15.89
CA TYR A 156 9.40 -7.46 14.70
C TYR A 156 7.92 -7.06 14.58
N CYS A 157 7.44 -6.88 13.35
CA CYS A 157 6.03 -6.58 13.12
C CYS A 157 5.15 -7.83 13.36
N LYS A 158 3.90 -7.62 13.78
CA LYS A 158 2.92 -8.70 14.01
C LYS A 158 2.61 -9.55 12.77
N THR A 159 2.95 -9.04 11.59
CA THR A 159 2.70 -9.69 10.29
C THR A 159 4.01 -10.10 9.61
N CYS A 160 5.03 -10.43 10.39
CA CYS A 160 6.35 -10.82 9.87
C CYS A 160 6.27 -12.12 9.04
N PRO A 161 6.90 -12.23 7.86
CA PRO A 161 6.96 -13.49 7.10
C PRO A 161 7.67 -14.64 7.84
N CYS A 162 8.49 -14.33 8.85
CA CYS A 162 9.23 -15.27 9.66
C CYS A 162 8.78 -15.20 11.13
N PRO A 163 7.62 -15.76 11.51
CA PRO A 163 7.19 -15.81 12.90
C PRO A 163 8.08 -16.81 13.67
N GLY A 164 9.23 -16.34 14.18
CA GLY A 164 10.17 -17.21 14.91
C GLY A 164 11.64 -16.82 14.85
N ARG A 165 11.97 -15.51 14.93
CA ARG A 165 13.34 -14.95 15.08
C ARG A 165 14.45 -15.56 14.19
N HIS A 166 14.12 -16.08 13.01
CA HIS A 166 15.12 -16.60 12.06
C HIS A 166 14.69 -16.27 10.64
N CYS A 167 14.75 -15.00 10.26
CA CYS A 167 14.77 -14.64 8.84
C CYS A 167 16.24 -14.70 8.41
N SER A 168 16.71 -15.87 8.00
CA SER A 168 17.99 -15.98 7.32
C SER A 168 17.92 -15.13 6.06
N SER A 169 18.78 -14.13 5.98
CA SER A 169 18.97 -13.28 4.82
C SER A 169 19.41 -14.15 3.65
N GLY A 170 18.44 -14.60 2.85
CA GLY A 170 18.67 -15.32 1.61
C GLY A 170 19.43 -14.42 0.64
N LYS A 171 20.76 -14.56 0.62
CA LYS A 171 21.58 -14.28 -0.55
C LYS A 171 21.35 -15.43 -1.53
N ASN A 172 20.83 -15.12 -2.71
CA ASN A 172 21.16 -15.74 -3.98
C ASN A 172 20.75 -14.79 -5.10
#